data_AF-G4ZH36-F1
#
_entry.id   AF-G4ZH36-F1
#
_cell.length_a   1.000
_cell.length_b   1.000
_cell.length_c   1.000
_cell.angle_alpha   90.00
_cell.angle_beta   90.00
_cell.angle_gamma   90.00
#
_symmetry.space_group_name_H-M   'P 1'
#
loop_
_entity.id
_entity.type
_entity.pdbx_description
1 polymer ?
#
loop_
_entity_poly.entity_id
_entity_poly.type
_entity_poly.pdbx_seq_one_letter_code
_entity_poly.pdbx_strand_id
1 'polypeptide(L)' 'PRMYDEDGERVYVIRALLDQRRQGGRKQYLCSWVDLPESENSWEFEDEINHVSHWDALLKDLKNKQRRAPPTRRRR' A
#
# COMPACT_ATOMS: atom_id res chain seq x y z
N PRO A 1 11.40 -13.42 9.32
CA PRO A 1 12.18 -12.78 10.41
C PRO A 1 11.49 -11.47 10.77
N ARG A 2 11.24 -11.17 12.05
CA ARG A 2 10.67 -9.86 12.41
C ARG A 2 11.81 -8.84 12.34
N MET A 3 11.64 -7.79 11.53
CA MET A 3 12.61 -6.70 11.44
C MET A 3 12.32 -5.69 12.55
N TYR A 4 13.38 -5.20 13.17
CA TYR A 4 13.35 -4.17 14.18
C TYR A 4 14.33 -3.07 13.78
N ASP A 5 14.04 -1.82 14.09
CA ASP A 5 14.96 -0.70 13.90
C ASP A 5 16.00 -0.63 15.03
N GLU A 6 16.81 0.44 15.02
CA GLU A 6 17.85 0.68 16.01
C GLU A 6 17.31 0.91 17.43
N ASP A 7 16.07 1.37 17.55
CA ASP A 7 15.35 1.58 18.81
C ASP A 7 14.64 0.31 19.30
N GLY A 8 14.67 -0.77 18.52
CA GLY A 8 13.99 -2.03 18.82
C GLY A 8 12.50 -2.02 18.50
N GLU A 9 12.02 -1.02 17.74
CA GLU A 9 10.65 -0.93 17.27
C GLU A 9 10.45 -1.77 16.01
N ARG A 10 9.26 -2.35 15.88
CA ARG A 10 8.99 -3.30 14.79
C ARG A 10 8.83 -2.57 13.45
N VAL A 11 9.67 -2.93 12.49
CA VAL A 11 9.63 -2.41 11.12
C VAL A 11 8.79 -3.30 10.23
N TYR A 12 7.92 -2.68 9.43
CA TYR A 12 7.12 -3.36 8.42
C TYR A 12 7.50 -2.88 7.03
N VAL A 13 7.67 -3.84 6.11
CA VAL A 13 8.00 -3.54 4.71
C VAL A 13 6.75 -3.68 3.85
N ILE A 14 6.45 -2.64 3.07
CA ILE A 14 5.36 -2.66 2.09
C ILE A 14 5.78 -3.51 0.89
N ARG A 15 5.07 -4.61 0.68
CA ARG A 15 5.23 -5.49 -0.49
C ARG A 15 4.64 -4.87 -1.74
N ALA A 16 3.41 -4.37 -1.64
CA ALA A 16 2.68 -3.79 -2.77
C ALA A 16 1.57 -2.86 -2.30
N LEU A 17 1.23 -1.87 -3.12
CA LEU A 17 -0.03 -1.14 -3.00
C LEU A 17 -1.08 -1.85 -3.86
N LEU A 18 -2.20 -2.19 -3.24
CA LEU A 18 -3.28 -2.94 -3.88
C LEU A 18 -4.37 -2.02 -4.44
N ASP A 19 -4.68 -0.96 -3.72
CA ASP A 19 -5.72 -0.01 -4.08
C ASP A 19 -5.42 1.39 -3.51
N GLN A 20 -6.14 2.39 -4.01
CA GLN A 20 -6.08 3.78 -3.55
C GLN A 20 -7.48 4.33 -3.36
N ARG A 21 -7.69 5.08 -2.26
CA ARG A 21 -8.93 5.84 -2.04
C ARG A 21 -8.65 7.23 -1.51
N ARG A 22 -9.68 8.07 -1.50
CA ARG A 22 -9.69 9.34 -0.75
C ARG A 22 -10.67 9.24 0.40
N GLN A 23 -10.20 9.51 1.62
CA GLN A 23 -11.03 9.57 2.83
C GLN A 23 -10.76 10.91 3.53
N GLY A 24 -11.81 11.72 3.73
CA GLY A 24 -11.67 13.03 4.37
C GLY A 24 -10.74 14.00 3.63
N GLY A 25 -10.71 13.93 2.29
CA GLY A 25 -9.82 14.75 1.45
C GLY A 25 -8.36 14.28 1.38
N ARG A 26 -7.97 13.33 2.23
CA ARG A 26 -6.62 12.74 2.26
C ARG A 26 -6.59 11.45 1.45
N LYS A 27 -5.44 11.15 0.83
CA LYS A 27 -5.25 9.89 0.11
C LYS A 27 -4.82 8.80 1.07
N GLN A 28 -5.37 7.61 0.86
CA GLN A 28 -4.96 6.39 1.53
C GLN A 28 -4.68 5.31 0.49
N TYR A 29 -3.78 4.40 0.84
CA TYR A 29 -3.46 3.24 0.02
C TYR A 29 -3.65 1.95 0.82
N LEU A 30 -4.22 0.94 0.16
CA LEU A 30 -4.32 -0.39 0.73
C LEU A 30 -2.97 -1.07 0.58
N CYS A 31 -2.26 -1.24 1.69
CA CYS A 31 -0.93 -1.82 1.73
C CYS A 31 -1.00 -3.33 1.95
N SER A 32 -0.21 -4.06 1.17
CA SER A 32 0.13 -5.45 1.45
C SER A 32 1.52 -5.51 2.03
N TRP A 33 1.67 -6.19 3.16
CA TRP A 33 2.92 -6.28 3.92
C TRP A 33 3.72 -7.53 3.51
N VAL A 34 5.04 -7.47 3.57
CA VAL A 34 5.90 -8.61 3.19
C VAL A 34 5.74 -9.79 4.15
N ASP A 35 5.71 -9.52 5.45
CA ASP A 35 5.71 -10.54 6.51
C ASP A 35 4.33 -10.85 7.09
N LEU A 36 3.26 -10.23 6.55
CA LEU A 36 1.89 -10.46 7.01
C LEU A 36 1.01 -11.00 5.88
N PRO A 37 0.00 -11.83 6.21
CA PRO A 37 -0.96 -12.31 5.23
C PRO A 37 -1.86 -11.18 4.72
N GLU A 38 -2.58 -11.45 3.62
CA GLU A 38 -3.50 -10.48 3.01
C GLU A 38 -4.65 -10.04 3.94
N SER A 39 -4.97 -10.84 4.97
CA SER A 39 -5.95 -10.48 5.99
C SER A 39 -5.50 -9.29 6.85
N GLU A 40 -4.19 -9.05 6.93
CA GLU A 40 -3.59 -7.92 7.67
C GLU A 40 -3.36 -6.70 6.76
N ASN A 41 -3.85 -6.72 5.52
CA ASN A 41 -3.78 -5.55 4.65
C ASN A 41 -4.57 -4.39 5.27
N SER A 42 -3.95 -3.23 5.36
CA SER A 42 -4.52 -2.05 6.02
C SER A 42 -4.46 -0.82 5.12
N TRP A 43 -5.31 0.16 5.43
CA TRP A 43 -5.37 1.44 4.73
C TRP A 43 -4.49 2.45 5.44
N GLU A 44 -3.35 2.77 4.84
CA GLU A 44 -2.37 3.71 5.39
C GLU A 44 -2.45 5.05 4.65
N PHE A 45 -2.19 6.16 5.34
CA PHE A 45 -2.22 7.48 4.71
C PHE A 45 -0.96 7.72 3.86
N GLU A 46 -1.12 8.41 2.73
CA GLU A 46 0.01 8.78 1.86
C GLU A 46 1.13 9.48 2.64
N ASP A 47 0.77 10.41 3.51
CA ASP A 47 1.72 11.21 4.30
C ASP A 47 2.56 10.36 5.27
N GLU A 48 2.06 9.17 5.65
CA GLU A 48 2.71 8.27 6.61
C GLU A 48 3.61 7.24 5.92
N ILE A 49 3.36 6.91 4.65
CA ILE A 49 4.11 5.83 3.96
C ILE A 49 4.90 6.30 2.74
N ASN A 50 4.76 7.57 2.33
CA ASN A 50 5.43 8.09 1.12
C ASN A 50 6.96 8.15 1.22
N HIS A 51 7.52 7.96 2.43
CA HIS A 51 8.96 8.03 2.69
C HIS A 51 9.67 6.68 2.53
N VAL A 52 8.95 5.60 2.21
CA VAL A 52 9.58 4.29 1.95
C VAL A 52 10.45 4.35 0.68
N SER A 53 11.62 3.71 0.73
CA SER A 53 12.67 3.87 -0.30
C SER A 53 12.24 3.49 -1.72
N HIS A 54 11.25 2.60 -1.87
CA HIS A 54 10.72 2.14 -3.17
C HIS A 54 9.33 2.68 -3.50
N TRP A 55 8.93 3.82 -2.93
CA TRP A 55 7.62 4.44 -3.12
C TRP A 55 7.22 4.62 -4.59
N ASP A 56 8.12 5.16 -5.43
CA ASP A 56 7.87 5.34 -6.86
C ASP A 56 7.56 4.02 -7.59
N ALA A 57 8.25 2.95 -7.23
CA ALA A 57 8.03 1.63 -7.81
C ALA A 57 6.63 1.10 -7.43
N LEU A 58 6.24 1.24 -6.16
CA LEU A 58 4.92 0.86 -5.67
C LEU A 58 3.80 1.59 -6.43
N LEU A 59 3.92 2.90 -6.62
CA LEU A 59 2.95 3.70 -7.37
C LEU A 59 2.87 3.30 -8.84
N LYS A 60 4.02 3.00 -9.47
CA LYS A 60 4.07 2.55 -10.86
C LYS A 60 3.35 1.22 -11.03
N ASP A 61 3.55 0.27 -10.12
CA ASP A 61 2.87 -1.02 -10.15
C ASP A 61 1.37 -0.90 -9.93
N LEU A 62 0.93 -0.05 -8.99
CA LEU A 62 -0.49 0.23 -8.77
C LEU A 62 -1.15 0.77 -10.05
N LYS A 63 -0.54 1.76 -10.71
CA LYS A 63 -1.04 2.31 -11.98
C LYS A 63 -1.09 1.26 -13.09
N ASN A 64 -0.07 0.41 -13.18
CA ASN A 64 -0.04 -0.68 -14.16
C ASN A 64 -1.16 -1.70 -13.91
N LYS A 65 -1.44 -2.04 -12.65
CA LYS A 65 -2.57 -2.91 -12.27
C LYS A 65 -3.91 -2.29 -12.63
N GLN A 66 -4.12 -1.00 -12.33
CA GLN A 66 -5.36 -0.29 -12.68
C GLN A 66 -5.59 -0.21 -14.20
N ARG A 67 -4.54 -0.06 -15.01
CA ARG A 67 -4.64 -0.07 -16.48
C ARG A 67 -4.97 -1.45 -17.06
N ARG A 68 -4.55 -2.52 -16.38
CA ARG A 68 -4.78 -3.91 -16.79
C ARG A 68 -6.12 -4.45 -16.31
N ALA A 69 -6.69 -3.87 -15.25
CA ALA A 69 -8.03 -4.20 -14.81
C ALA A 69 -9.03 -3.77 -15.90
N PRO A 70 -9.87 -4.68 -16.42
CA PRO A 70 -10.97 -4.29 -17.29
C PRO A 70 -11.84 -3.27 -16.54
N PRO A 71 -12.48 -2.31 -17.24
CA PRO A 71 -13.37 -1.37 -16.58
C PRO A 71 -14.41 -2.20 -15.83
N THR A 72 -14.32 -2.18 -14.50
CA THR A 72 -15.29 -2.87 -13.67
C THR A 72 -16.63 -2.24 -14.02
N ARG A 73 -17.52 -3.01 -14.67
CA ARG A 73 -18.90 -2.60 -14.89
C ARG A 73 -19.47 -2.36 -13.49
N ARG A 74 -19.46 -1.10 -13.05
CA ARG A 74 -20.27 -0.62 -11.94
C ARG A 74 -21.70 -1.01 -12.30
N ARG A 75 -22.18 -2.13 -11.73
CA ARG A 75 -23.59 -2.47 -11.76
C ARG A 75 -24.31 -1.32 -11.05
N ARG A 76 -25.21 -0.71 -11.82
CA ARG A 76 -26.08 0.40 -11.44
C ARG A 76 -27.10 -0.06 -10.41
#